data_AF-A0A2N6F1Y4-F1
#
_entry.id   AF-A0A2N6F1Y4-F1
#
_cell.length_a   1.000
_cell.length_b   1.000
_cell.length_c   1.000
_cell.angle_alpha   90.00
_cell.angle_beta   90.00
_cell.angle_gamma   90.00
#
_symmetry.space_group_name_H-M   'P 1'
#
loop_
_entity.id
_entity.type
_entity.pdbx_description
1 polymer ?
#
loop_
_entity_poly.entity_id
_entity_poly.type
_entity_poly.pdbx_seq_one_letter_code
_entity_poly.pdbx_strand_id
1 'polypeptide(L)'
;MKRAKSMISTAIAIGVAVGTLATFNAAEASQVTSWDMSSVEIGPPTNVTDPGFIFDQYNYIPEGSLVDPNTGAVATGGFMPSGYVKYTVGANFFTNGAMTWKERDTQGPGLSIVNNDDVTGENCIMSAGWNPDSTPDATQMSDWWGVDLKQCSDPWQSSKRFKMVSYVLDGPVDLTFQVSDTGTEDIYRILEKYGNHTGERVTGYTTQLGFLDANGNFTEALPGQGLSFCLRNGSKFSNTAPTPSSMANQGELDSLMAHGLFGAPDKHHTSSGYFNPYVRATFGLLAGETRIETTGLSQVHRDLFGEWLPADQMKGGYFFDMDGIVYTDNALMASCEGVFDEAAALAGAPNAGCDGTWVTYRESVDVVDNGDGTWTIPPSVGTDIRQPIPVDAATLEAWANDPLWIPADIDDLANVNVNSYMTVGSIASWPTNDGNGNASFTIRITPTFDATVAQAEPGTTDPQDFVVSITAPTTVTP
;
A
#
# COMPACT_ATOMS: atom_id res chain seq x y z
N MET A 1 -72.63 41.92 44.55
CA MET A 1 -73.28 40.75 43.90
C MET A 1 -72.20 39.69 43.74
N LYS A 2 -72.23 38.64 44.59
CA LYS A 2 -72.59 37.25 44.22
C LYS A 2 -71.67 36.70 43.11
N ARG A 3 -70.89 35.63 43.24
CA ARG A 3 -70.75 34.50 44.19
C ARG A 3 -69.38 33.86 43.79
N ALA A 4 -68.46 33.54 44.71
CA ALA A 4 -68.33 32.24 45.39
C ALA A 4 -68.10 31.06 44.41
N LYS A 5 -67.23 30.07 44.63
CA LYS A 5 -66.39 29.62 45.75
C LYS A 5 -65.67 28.33 45.29
N SER A 6 -64.67 27.92 46.09
CA SER A 6 -64.21 26.54 46.36
C SER A 6 -62.93 26.13 45.63
N MET A 7 -61.75 26.13 46.26
CA MET A 7 -61.25 25.36 47.43
C MET A 7 -61.07 23.86 47.19
N ILE A 8 -60.01 23.38 47.86
CA ILE A 8 -59.61 22.00 48.25
C ILE A 8 -58.40 21.53 47.40
N SER A 9 -57.23 21.17 47.93
CA SER A 9 -56.67 21.15 49.29
C SER A 9 -55.19 20.73 49.24
N THR A 10 -54.44 21.17 50.24
CA THR A 10 -53.08 20.80 50.65
C THR A 10 -52.81 19.29 50.73
N ALA A 11 -51.62 18.85 50.31
CA ALA A 11 -50.88 17.78 50.98
C ALA A 11 -49.37 17.87 50.67
N ILE A 12 -48.59 18.18 51.70
CA ILE A 12 -47.15 17.90 51.75
C ILE A 12 -47.00 16.38 51.94
N ALA A 13 -46.26 15.72 51.05
CA ALA A 13 -45.73 14.39 51.29
C ALA A 13 -44.25 14.37 50.85
N ILE A 14 -43.38 14.29 51.84
CA ILE A 14 -41.99 13.87 51.70
C ILE A 14 -42.03 12.38 51.32
N GLY A 15 -41.44 12.04 50.18
CA GLY A 15 -41.32 10.65 49.71
C GLY A 15 -40.08 10.50 48.86
N VAL A 16 -39.01 10.01 49.48
CA VAL A 16 -37.81 9.50 48.81
C VAL A 16 -38.22 8.31 47.92
N ALA A 17 -37.97 8.40 46.62
CA ALA A 17 -38.02 7.26 45.72
C ALA A 17 -37.01 7.46 44.57
N VAL A 18 -35.81 6.94 44.82
CA VAL A 18 -34.96 6.18 43.90
C VAL A 18 -34.90 6.73 42.48
N GLY A 19 -33.80 7.45 42.20
CA GLY A 19 -33.39 7.79 40.86
C GLY A 19 -33.31 6.56 39.98
N THR A 20 -34.25 6.45 39.05
CA THR A 20 -33.97 5.84 37.75
C THR A 20 -33.24 6.92 36.97
N LEU A 21 -31.92 6.99 37.17
CA LEU A 21 -31.04 7.48 36.11
C LEU A 21 -31.32 6.56 34.94
N ALA A 22 -32.12 7.04 33.98
CA ALA A 22 -31.97 6.60 32.61
C ALA A 22 -30.52 6.97 32.25
N THR A 23 -29.60 6.02 32.43
CA THR A 23 -28.32 6.06 31.77
C THR A 23 -28.66 5.99 30.30
N PHE A 24 -28.73 7.16 29.67
CA PHE A 24 -28.45 7.25 28.25
C PHE A 24 -27.07 6.61 28.10
N ASN A 25 -27.03 5.36 27.65
CA ASN A 25 -25.81 4.76 27.15
C ASN A 25 -25.45 5.59 25.93
N ALA A 26 -24.61 6.60 26.17
CA ALA A 26 -23.92 7.31 25.12
C ALA A 26 -23.14 6.26 24.31
N ALA A 27 -23.05 6.46 23.00
CA ALA A 27 -22.21 5.62 22.16
C ALA A 27 -20.75 5.75 22.61
N GLU A 28 -20.08 4.61 22.84
CA GLU A 28 -18.74 4.48 23.44
C GLU A 28 -17.68 4.09 22.36
N ALA A 29 -16.39 4.43 22.45
CA ALA A 29 -15.31 4.30 21.42
C ALA A 29 -14.87 2.86 21.16
N SER A 30 -13.90 2.67 20.25
CA SER A 30 -12.63 2.01 20.66
C SER A 30 -11.37 2.56 19.96
N GLN A 31 -10.21 2.47 20.63
CA GLN A 31 -8.89 2.79 20.07
C GLN A 31 -8.15 1.52 19.66
N VAL A 32 -7.47 1.53 18.52
CA VAL A 32 -6.58 0.44 18.07
C VAL A 32 -5.31 0.44 18.91
N THR A 33 -5.05 -0.66 19.61
CA THR A 33 -3.91 -0.78 20.54
C THR A 33 -2.73 -1.51 19.94
N SER A 34 -2.99 -2.48 19.07
CA SER A 34 -1.94 -3.28 18.44
C SER A 34 -2.47 -4.02 17.22
N TRP A 35 -1.55 -4.46 16.37
CA TRP A 35 -1.81 -5.41 15.31
C TRP A 35 -1.47 -6.82 15.81
N ASP A 36 -2.35 -7.79 15.56
CA ASP A 36 -2.18 -9.18 15.97
C ASP A 36 -1.12 -9.88 15.12
N MET A 37 0.01 -10.17 15.75
CA MET A 37 1.13 -10.90 15.17
C MET A 37 1.18 -12.38 15.62
N SER A 38 0.16 -12.89 16.30
CA SER A 38 0.19 -14.27 16.84
C SER A 38 0.19 -15.36 15.76
N SER A 39 -0.36 -15.05 14.58
CA SER A 39 -0.36 -15.90 13.38
C SER A 39 0.72 -15.54 12.36
N VAL A 40 1.64 -14.65 12.76
CA VAL A 40 2.72 -14.14 11.92
C VAL A 40 3.99 -14.93 12.16
N GLU A 41 4.47 -15.62 11.13
CA GLU A 41 5.85 -16.09 11.09
C GLU A 41 6.70 -15.02 10.40
N ILE A 42 7.62 -14.43 11.15
CA ILE A 42 8.62 -13.51 10.59
C ILE A 42 9.63 -14.40 9.84
N GLY A 43 9.65 -14.29 8.51
CA GLY A 43 10.61 -15.02 7.70
C GLY A 43 12.05 -14.61 8.06
N PRO A 44 13.02 -15.54 8.02
CA PRO A 44 14.41 -15.16 8.14
C PRO A 44 14.75 -14.16 7.01
N PRO A 45 15.58 -13.15 7.28
CA PRO A 45 16.11 -12.28 6.25
C PRO A 45 16.68 -13.11 5.10
N THR A 46 16.38 -12.74 3.85
CA THR A 46 16.78 -13.47 2.63
C THR A 46 18.30 -13.68 2.51
N ASN A 47 19.12 -12.83 3.14
CA ASN A 47 20.57 -12.93 3.17
C ASN A 47 21.15 -13.92 4.22
N VAL A 48 20.36 -14.40 5.19
CA VAL A 48 20.82 -15.40 6.16
C VAL A 48 20.77 -16.82 5.59
N THR A 49 19.92 -17.04 4.57
CA THR A 49 19.69 -18.36 3.97
C THR A 49 20.51 -18.62 2.70
N ASP A 50 20.99 -17.57 2.00
CA ASP A 50 21.93 -17.70 0.89
C ASP A 50 23.04 -16.63 0.94
N PRO A 51 24.15 -16.90 1.66
CA PRO A 51 25.28 -15.96 1.74
C PRO A 51 26.05 -15.79 0.42
N GLY A 52 25.74 -16.57 -0.62
CA GLY A 52 26.28 -16.42 -1.98
C GLY A 52 25.47 -15.46 -2.85
N PHE A 53 24.27 -15.08 -2.42
CA PHE A 53 23.43 -14.09 -3.08
C PHE A 53 23.96 -12.69 -2.75
N ILE A 54 24.81 -12.13 -3.61
CA ILE A 54 25.25 -10.74 -3.49
C ILE A 54 24.10 -9.83 -3.92
N PHE A 55 23.13 -9.64 -3.03
CA PHE A 55 22.33 -8.42 -3.06
C PHE A 55 23.24 -7.29 -2.61
N ASP A 56 23.75 -6.54 -3.59
CA ASP A 56 24.27 -5.18 -3.46
C ASP A 56 25.30 -4.91 -2.34
N GLN A 57 26.57 -4.80 -2.70
CA GLN A 57 27.69 -4.44 -1.83
C GLN A 57 27.57 -3.06 -1.12
N TYR A 58 26.55 -2.25 -1.41
CA TYR A 58 26.39 -0.90 -0.86
C TYR A 58 25.36 -0.76 0.29
N ASN A 59 24.62 -1.82 0.70
CA ASN A 59 23.71 -1.78 1.86
C ASN A 59 24.36 -2.20 3.21
N TYR A 60 25.69 -2.13 3.32
CA TYR A 60 26.39 -2.46 4.57
C TYR A 60 26.16 -1.40 5.65
N ILE A 61 25.59 -1.82 6.78
CA ILE A 61 25.40 -1.01 7.97
C ILE A 61 26.30 -1.57 9.09
N PRO A 62 27.12 -0.76 9.78
CA PRO A 62 27.93 -1.24 10.90
C PRO A 62 27.05 -1.82 12.02
N GLU A 63 27.42 -2.98 12.57
CA GLU A 63 26.79 -3.56 13.77
C GLU A 63 26.63 -2.49 14.85
N GLY A 64 25.44 -2.37 15.45
CA GLY A 64 25.21 -1.40 16.52
C GLY A 64 24.46 -0.12 16.14
N SER A 65 24.17 0.12 14.86
CA SER A 65 23.67 1.42 14.38
C SER A 65 22.15 1.52 14.12
N LEU A 66 21.41 0.39 14.21
CA LEU A 66 19.95 0.37 14.16
C LEU A 66 19.39 -0.13 15.50
N VAL A 67 18.40 0.58 16.03
CA VAL A 67 17.65 0.20 17.24
C VAL A 67 16.21 -0.09 16.83
N ASP A 68 15.71 -1.27 17.17
CA ASP A 68 14.30 -1.66 16.98
C ASP A 68 13.40 -0.70 17.77
N PRO A 69 12.45 0.00 17.11
CA PRO A 69 11.61 1.01 17.76
C PRO A 69 10.58 0.43 18.75
N ASN A 70 10.22 -0.84 18.61
CA ASN A 70 9.24 -1.52 19.46
C ASN A 70 9.91 -2.23 20.65
N THR A 71 11.14 -2.73 20.48
CA THR A 71 11.81 -3.57 21.49
C THR A 71 13.08 -2.95 22.08
N GLY A 72 13.64 -1.92 21.44
CA GLY A 72 14.93 -1.32 21.81
C GLY A 72 16.15 -2.20 21.50
N ALA A 73 15.96 -3.31 20.78
CA ALA A 73 17.04 -4.23 20.40
C ALA A 73 17.96 -3.61 19.34
N VAL A 74 19.27 -3.82 19.47
CA VAL A 74 20.26 -3.26 18.54
C VAL A 74 20.62 -4.30 17.48
N ALA A 75 20.64 -3.92 16.20
CA ALA A 75 20.97 -4.82 15.10
C ALA A 75 22.42 -5.35 15.22
N THR A 76 22.56 -6.67 15.36
CA THR A 76 23.84 -7.36 15.57
C THR A 76 24.47 -7.92 14.28
N GLY A 77 23.82 -7.79 13.12
CA GLY A 77 24.20 -8.49 11.88
C GLY A 77 24.55 -7.63 10.67
N GLY A 78 24.56 -6.31 10.79
CA GLY A 78 25.09 -5.39 9.78
C GLY A 78 24.69 -5.62 8.31
N PHE A 79 23.40 -5.77 8.01
CA PHE A 79 22.82 -5.61 6.67
C PHE A 79 21.29 -5.67 6.74
N MET A 80 20.58 -5.06 5.79
CA MET A 80 19.12 -4.87 5.78
C MET A 80 18.34 -6.13 5.33
N PRO A 81 17.57 -6.79 6.20
CA PRO A 81 16.51 -7.69 5.78
C PRO A 81 15.51 -7.02 4.84
N SER A 82 15.22 -7.62 3.69
CA SER A 82 13.84 -7.61 3.22
C SER A 82 13.09 -8.61 4.09
N GLY A 83 12.33 -8.11 5.07
CA GLY A 83 11.46 -8.97 5.86
C GLY A 83 10.12 -9.16 5.14
N TYR A 84 9.56 -10.35 5.29
CA TYR A 84 8.15 -10.59 5.00
C TYR A 84 7.50 -11.21 6.23
N VAL A 85 6.27 -10.82 6.48
CA VAL A 85 5.40 -11.45 7.46
C VAL A 85 4.42 -12.34 6.71
N LYS A 86 4.44 -13.65 7.01
CA LYS A 86 3.45 -14.61 6.52
C LYS A 86 2.21 -14.55 7.42
N TYR A 87 1.04 -14.28 6.83
CA TYR A 87 -0.26 -14.37 7.51
C TYR A 87 -0.76 -15.81 7.55
N THR A 88 -0.45 -16.55 8.61
CA THR A 88 -0.80 -17.98 8.71
C THR A 88 -2.27 -18.15 9.08
N VAL A 89 -3.15 -18.21 8.08
CA VAL A 89 -4.51 -18.71 8.28
C VAL A 89 -4.80 -19.82 7.26
N GLY A 90 -4.42 -21.05 7.62
CA GLY A 90 -4.66 -22.26 6.84
C GLY A 90 -3.63 -23.35 7.13
N ALA A 91 -4.07 -24.61 7.28
CA ALA A 91 -3.27 -25.73 7.77
C ALA A 91 -2.15 -26.24 6.81
N ASN A 92 -1.70 -25.43 5.84
CA ASN A 92 -0.57 -25.70 4.98
C ASN A 92 0.16 -24.36 4.74
N PHE A 93 1.48 -24.41 4.62
CA PHE A 93 2.47 -23.31 4.53
C PHE A 93 2.28 -22.23 3.44
N PHE A 94 1.07 -22.05 2.90
CA PHE A 94 0.72 -21.03 1.91
C PHE A 94 -0.26 -20.03 2.51
N THR A 95 0.25 -18.86 2.84
CA THR A 95 -0.56 -17.69 3.17
C THR A 95 -1.08 -17.11 1.85
N ASN A 96 -2.36 -16.71 1.78
CA ASN A 96 -2.92 -16.11 0.56
C ASN A 96 -2.21 -14.81 0.13
N GLY A 97 -1.34 -14.27 0.99
CA GLY A 97 -0.52 -13.10 0.76
C GLY A 97 0.47 -12.87 1.90
N ALA A 98 1.14 -11.73 1.88
CA ALA A 98 2.12 -11.34 2.89
C ALA A 98 2.17 -9.82 3.08
N MET A 99 2.68 -9.39 4.23
CA MET A 99 3.16 -8.03 4.41
C MET A 99 4.64 -8.02 4.09
N THR A 100 5.06 -7.04 3.28
CA THR A 100 6.44 -6.94 2.81
C THR A 100 7.01 -5.58 3.19
N TRP A 101 8.30 -5.54 3.44
CA TRP A 101 9.02 -4.28 3.56
C TRP A 101 10.45 -4.44 3.07
N LYS A 102 11.05 -3.33 2.68
CA LYS A 102 12.50 -3.21 2.52
C LYS A 102 12.96 -2.44 3.74
N GLU A 103 13.80 -3.04 4.58
CA GLU A 103 14.37 -2.29 5.69
C GLU A 103 15.16 -1.11 5.14
N ARG A 104 14.85 0.08 5.67
CA ARG A 104 15.47 1.38 5.39
C ARG A 104 14.92 2.36 6.45
N ASP A 105 14.15 3.35 6.03
CA ASP A 105 13.25 4.16 6.85
C ASP A 105 11.97 3.39 7.23
N THR A 106 11.75 2.21 6.65
CA THR A 106 10.76 1.24 7.11
C THR A 106 11.44 0.17 7.97
N GLN A 107 10.80 -0.23 9.07
CA GLN A 107 11.32 -1.19 10.02
C GLN A 107 10.36 -2.36 10.20
N GLY A 108 10.88 -3.53 10.59
CA GLY A 108 10.04 -4.65 10.98
C GLY A 108 9.07 -4.27 12.11
N PRO A 109 7.81 -4.71 12.07
CA PRO A 109 7.23 -5.71 11.18
C PRO A 109 6.57 -5.15 9.90
N GLY A 110 6.92 -3.93 9.47
CA GLY A 110 6.41 -3.30 8.24
C GLY A 110 5.12 -2.49 8.41
N LEU A 111 4.42 -2.63 9.54
CA LEU A 111 3.21 -1.89 9.91
C LEU A 111 3.30 -1.36 11.34
N SER A 112 2.80 -0.14 11.53
CA SER A 112 2.59 0.52 12.81
C SER A 112 1.18 1.10 12.89
N ILE A 113 0.76 1.34 14.13
CA ILE A 113 -0.45 2.09 14.45
C ILE A 113 0.00 3.35 15.17
N VAL A 114 -0.36 4.50 14.61
CA VAL A 114 -0.12 5.81 15.22
C VAL A 114 -1.44 6.28 15.81
N ASN A 115 -1.45 6.52 17.12
CA ASN A 115 -2.54 7.15 17.83
C ASN A 115 -2.08 8.52 18.31
N ASN A 116 -2.87 9.56 18.04
CA ASN A 116 -2.53 10.94 18.38
C ASN A 116 -1.18 11.38 17.80
N ASP A 117 -1.10 11.42 16.47
CA ASP A 117 -0.01 12.06 15.72
C ASP A 117 0.45 13.34 16.43
N ASP A 118 1.75 13.48 16.64
CA ASP A 118 2.34 14.50 17.51
C ASP A 118 2.15 15.95 17.02
N VAL A 119 1.85 16.13 15.73
CA VAL A 119 1.59 17.44 15.11
C VAL A 119 0.09 17.71 14.96
N THR A 120 -0.66 16.73 14.46
CA THR A 120 -2.05 16.90 14.01
C THR A 120 -3.08 16.28 14.95
N GLY A 121 -2.66 15.36 15.82
CA GLY A 121 -3.54 14.55 16.66
C GLY A 121 -4.34 13.49 15.90
N GLU A 122 -4.09 13.31 14.60
CA GLU A 122 -4.76 12.29 13.79
C GLU A 122 -4.31 10.87 14.16
N ASN A 123 -5.14 9.86 13.86
CA ASN A 123 -4.75 8.45 13.97
C ASN A 123 -4.55 7.84 12.59
N CYS A 124 -3.62 6.89 12.46
CA CYS A 124 -3.42 6.17 11.22
C CYS A 124 -2.83 4.76 11.41
N ILE A 125 -3.10 3.91 10.42
CA ILE A 125 -2.47 2.61 10.21
C ILE A 125 -1.53 2.77 9.02
N MET A 126 -0.24 2.63 9.26
CA MET A 126 0.81 3.03 8.32
C MET A 126 2.05 2.15 8.44
N SER A 127 3.08 2.42 7.65
CA SER A 127 4.38 1.74 7.75
C SER A 127 5.07 2.05 9.08
N ALA A 128 5.61 1.01 9.71
CA ALA A 128 6.52 1.16 10.85
C ALA A 128 7.89 1.70 10.40
N GLY A 129 8.52 2.52 11.23
CA GLY A 129 9.91 2.92 11.06
C GLY A 129 10.17 4.37 11.44
N TRP A 130 11.15 4.96 10.77
CA TRP A 130 11.72 6.25 11.07
C TRP A 130 11.31 7.27 10.02
N ASN A 131 11.14 8.53 10.41
CA ASN A 131 10.89 9.62 9.48
C ASN A 131 12.22 10.06 8.84
N PRO A 132 12.48 9.77 7.55
CA PRO A 132 13.74 10.12 6.90
C PRO A 132 14.01 11.63 6.88
N ASP A 133 12.98 12.47 7.01
CA ASP A 133 13.11 13.93 6.99
C ASP A 133 13.42 14.53 8.38
N SER A 134 13.47 13.72 9.43
CA SER A 134 13.77 14.21 10.81
C SER A 134 15.25 14.57 11.02
N THR A 135 16.10 14.34 10.02
CA THR A 135 17.54 14.65 10.04
C THR A 135 17.95 15.49 8.82
N PRO A 136 17.39 16.69 8.64
CA PRO A 136 17.57 17.49 7.41
C PRO A 136 19.02 17.97 7.18
N ASP A 137 19.85 18.01 8.22
CA ASP A 137 21.26 18.42 8.17
C ASP A 137 22.23 17.23 8.12
N ALA A 138 21.72 16.02 7.84
CA ALA A 138 22.52 14.81 7.83
C ALA A 138 23.61 14.83 6.75
N THR A 139 24.88 14.70 7.17
CA THR A 139 26.05 14.75 6.25
C THR A 139 26.63 13.37 5.92
N GLN A 140 26.11 12.30 6.55
CA GLN A 140 26.52 10.92 6.31
C GLN A 140 25.28 10.07 6.05
N MET A 141 25.40 9.09 5.16
CA MET A 141 24.28 8.22 4.76
C MET A 141 23.65 7.45 5.93
N SER A 142 24.41 7.18 7.01
CA SER A 142 23.90 6.59 8.26
C SER A 142 22.89 7.47 9.00
N ASP A 143 22.89 8.77 8.73
CA ASP A 143 22.06 9.76 9.40
C ASP A 143 20.81 10.08 8.57
N TRP A 144 20.70 9.58 7.32
CA TRP A 144 19.62 9.86 6.36
C TRP A 144 18.35 9.03 6.59
N TRP A 145 18.35 8.19 7.63
CA TRP A 145 17.22 7.30 7.94
C TRP A 145 16.21 7.92 8.91
N GLY A 146 16.55 9.06 9.52
CA GLY A 146 15.74 9.70 10.53
C GLY A 146 16.04 9.25 11.97
N VAL A 147 15.63 10.07 12.94
CA VAL A 147 15.70 9.79 14.38
C VAL A 147 14.33 9.77 15.05
N ASP A 148 13.33 10.37 14.42
CA ASP A 148 11.97 10.43 14.95
C ASP A 148 11.13 9.28 14.39
N LEU A 149 10.25 8.72 15.23
CA LEU A 149 9.28 7.73 14.79
C LEU A 149 8.35 8.34 13.76
N LYS A 150 8.07 7.56 12.72
CA LYS A 150 7.20 7.99 11.62
C LYS A 150 5.78 8.32 12.11
N GLN A 151 5.25 9.45 11.67
CA GLN A 151 3.96 10.02 12.05
C GLN A 151 3.02 10.14 10.85
N CYS A 152 1.70 10.25 11.11
CA CYS A 152 0.68 10.39 10.07
C CYS A 152 0.90 11.65 9.22
N SER A 153 1.37 12.72 9.85
CA SER A 153 1.56 14.05 9.32
C SER A 153 2.91 14.30 8.66
N ASP A 154 3.83 13.32 8.71
CA ASP A 154 5.17 13.45 8.11
C ASP A 154 5.09 13.87 6.63
N PRO A 155 6.15 14.45 6.06
CA PRO A 155 6.13 14.94 4.69
C PRO A 155 5.85 13.87 3.62
N TRP A 156 5.71 14.34 2.38
CA TRP A 156 5.60 13.47 1.20
C TRP A 156 6.89 12.63 1.05
N GLN A 157 6.79 11.40 0.53
CA GLN A 157 7.90 10.45 0.35
C GLN A 157 8.58 9.86 1.61
N SER A 158 8.04 10.03 2.81
CA SER A 158 8.53 9.37 4.04
C SER A 158 8.20 7.86 4.18
N SER A 159 7.98 7.16 3.06
CA SER A 159 7.60 5.74 3.00
C SER A 159 6.48 5.32 3.98
N LYS A 160 5.43 6.14 4.13
CA LYS A 160 4.35 5.89 5.11
C LYS A 160 3.43 4.72 4.78
N ARG A 161 3.52 4.14 3.59
CA ARG A 161 2.60 3.06 3.19
C ARG A 161 3.16 1.71 3.62
N PHE A 162 2.43 0.99 4.47
CA PHE A 162 2.75 -0.42 4.70
C PHE A 162 2.45 -1.19 3.40
N LYS A 163 3.23 -2.22 3.10
CA LYS A 163 3.08 -2.96 1.84
C LYS A 163 2.46 -4.32 2.09
N MET A 164 1.45 -4.65 1.29
CA MET A 164 0.79 -5.95 1.27
C MET A 164 0.81 -6.53 -0.13
N VAL A 165 0.87 -7.84 -0.22
CA VAL A 165 0.82 -8.56 -1.49
C VAL A 165 -0.11 -9.75 -1.38
N SER A 166 -0.75 -10.13 -2.48
CA SER A 166 -1.50 -11.39 -2.58
C SER A 166 -0.81 -12.37 -3.52
N TYR A 167 -0.74 -13.64 -3.11
CA TYR A 167 -0.15 -14.75 -3.86
C TYR A 167 -1.19 -15.69 -4.46
N VAL A 168 -2.44 -15.61 -4.00
CA VAL A 168 -3.50 -16.55 -4.39
C VAL A 168 -4.69 -15.77 -4.96
N LEU A 169 -5.16 -16.18 -6.13
CA LEU A 169 -6.39 -15.64 -6.72
C LEU A 169 -7.59 -15.89 -5.82
N ASP A 170 -8.41 -14.84 -5.64
CA ASP A 170 -9.56 -14.83 -4.72
C ASP A 170 -9.21 -15.23 -3.27
N GLY A 171 -7.91 -15.26 -2.93
CA GLY A 171 -7.40 -15.63 -1.62
C GLY A 171 -7.35 -14.41 -0.70
N PRO A 172 -8.13 -14.35 0.39
CA PRO A 172 -8.12 -13.20 1.29
C PRO A 172 -6.84 -13.12 2.11
N VAL A 173 -6.34 -11.90 2.31
CA VAL A 173 -5.30 -11.57 3.29
C VAL A 173 -5.96 -10.77 4.41
N ASP A 174 -5.77 -11.25 5.64
CA ASP A 174 -6.45 -10.73 6.83
C ASP A 174 -5.47 -10.04 7.77
N LEU A 175 -5.73 -8.77 8.08
CA LEU A 175 -5.04 -8.00 9.10
C LEU A 175 -5.94 -7.83 10.34
N THR A 176 -5.62 -8.50 11.44
CA THR A 176 -6.41 -8.40 12.68
C THR A 176 -5.81 -7.40 13.65
N PHE A 177 -6.64 -6.50 14.16
CA PHE A 177 -6.25 -5.43 15.06
C PHE A 177 -6.95 -5.60 16.40
N GLN A 178 -6.19 -5.41 17.48
CA GLN A 178 -6.72 -5.37 18.83
C GLN A 178 -7.18 -3.95 19.13
N VAL A 179 -8.31 -3.83 19.82
CA VAL A 179 -8.88 -2.56 20.23
C VAL A 179 -9.23 -2.58 21.71
N SER A 180 -9.10 -1.43 22.35
CA SER A 180 -9.59 -1.22 23.71
C SER A 180 -10.66 -0.13 23.70
N ASP A 181 -11.69 -0.28 24.52
CA ASP A 181 -12.74 0.70 24.67
C ASP A 181 -12.23 1.99 25.36
N THR A 182 -12.50 3.14 24.74
CA THR A 182 -12.10 4.48 25.20
C THR A 182 -13.27 5.48 25.28
N GLY A 183 -14.52 5.11 24.98
CA GLY A 183 -15.70 5.98 25.13
C GLY A 183 -16.04 7.05 24.04
N THR A 184 -15.18 7.29 23.06
CA THR A 184 -15.31 8.12 21.83
C THR A 184 -14.98 7.43 20.47
N GLU A 185 -15.82 7.51 19.44
CA GLU A 185 -15.44 7.01 18.09
C GLU A 185 -14.17 7.69 17.53
N ASP A 186 -13.20 6.88 17.11
CA ASP A 186 -11.92 7.33 16.55
C ASP A 186 -11.87 7.11 15.04
N ILE A 187 -11.23 8.04 14.33
CA ILE A 187 -11.00 7.96 12.87
C ILE A 187 -9.55 7.57 12.63
N TYR A 188 -9.34 6.54 11.80
CA TYR A 188 -8.04 6.09 11.34
C TYR A 188 -7.89 6.30 9.84
N ARG A 189 -6.79 6.93 9.43
CA ARG A 189 -6.34 6.90 8.04
C ARG A 189 -5.58 5.59 7.78
N ILE A 190 -5.88 4.91 6.68
CA ILE A 190 -5.16 3.72 6.23
C ILE A 190 -4.25 4.12 5.06
N LEU A 191 -2.95 3.87 5.20
CA LEU A 191 -1.92 4.14 4.20
C LEU A 191 -1.29 2.83 3.75
N GLU A 192 -1.73 2.31 2.61
CA GLU A 192 -1.36 0.98 2.12
C GLU A 192 -0.75 1.06 0.70
N LYS A 193 0.21 0.19 0.40
CA LYS A 193 0.60 -0.19 -0.96
C LYS A 193 0.21 -1.65 -1.16
N TYR A 194 -0.65 -1.94 -2.13
CA TYR A 194 -1.09 -3.30 -2.43
C TYR A 194 -0.47 -3.78 -3.74
N GLY A 195 0.12 -4.97 -3.73
CA GLY A 195 0.83 -5.58 -4.85
C GLY A 195 0.19 -6.87 -5.34
N ASN A 196 0.09 -7.02 -6.66
CA ASN A 196 -0.34 -8.26 -7.29
C ASN A 196 0.85 -9.22 -7.45
N HIS A 197 0.88 -10.30 -6.66
CA HIS A 197 1.88 -11.38 -6.78
C HIS A 197 1.19 -12.73 -7.02
N THR A 198 -0.01 -12.71 -7.61
CA THR A 198 -0.81 -13.93 -7.82
C THR A 198 -0.32 -14.79 -8.99
N GLY A 199 0.64 -14.28 -9.78
CA GLY A 199 1.09 -14.87 -11.04
C GLY A 199 0.13 -14.62 -12.21
N GLU A 200 -0.99 -13.94 -11.97
CA GLU A 200 -2.08 -13.75 -12.93
C GLU A 200 -2.52 -12.29 -12.95
N ARG A 201 -3.10 -11.87 -14.07
CA ARG A 201 -3.65 -10.51 -14.21
C ARG A 201 -5.00 -10.42 -13.53
N VAL A 202 -5.11 -9.59 -12.50
CA VAL A 202 -6.34 -9.46 -11.71
C VAL A 202 -7.14 -8.23 -12.15
N THR A 203 -8.47 -8.30 -12.01
CA THR A 203 -9.39 -7.22 -12.40
C THR A 203 -9.52 -6.14 -11.32
N GLY A 204 -8.94 -6.39 -10.14
CA GLY A 204 -8.95 -5.49 -9.00
C GLY A 204 -8.90 -6.23 -7.67
N TYR A 205 -9.57 -5.68 -6.67
CA TYR A 205 -9.66 -6.24 -5.32
C TYR A 205 -10.90 -5.72 -4.57
N THR A 206 -11.18 -6.35 -3.43
CA THR A 206 -12.13 -5.89 -2.41
C THR A 206 -11.43 -5.73 -1.07
N THR A 207 -11.81 -4.70 -0.31
CA THR A 207 -11.41 -4.53 1.09
C THR A 207 -12.66 -4.59 1.97
N GLN A 208 -12.65 -5.38 3.04
CA GLN A 208 -13.78 -5.57 3.95
C GLN A 208 -13.34 -5.35 5.39
N LEU A 209 -14.26 -4.82 6.19
CA LEU A 209 -14.13 -4.72 7.64
C LEU A 209 -15.00 -5.79 8.30
N GLY A 210 -14.46 -6.51 9.27
CA GLY A 210 -15.20 -7.58 9.93
C GLY A 210 -14.48 -8.20 11.11
N PHE A 211 -14.79 -9.47 11.36
CA PHE A 211 -14.32 -10.20 12.53
C PHE A 211 -13.86 -11.60 12.12
N LEU A 212 -12.71 -12.03 12.63
CA LEU A 212 -12.29 -13.43 12.58
C LEU A 212 -12.72 -14.16 13.85
N ASP A 213 -13.32 -15.33 13.69
CA ASP A 213 -13.56 -16.24 14.81
C ASP A 213 -12.27 -17.02 15.17
N ALA A 214 -12.32 -17.79 16.26
CA ALA A 214 -11.19 -18.61 16.71
C ALA A 214 -10.76 -19.72 15.73
N ASN A 215 -11.58 -20.01 14.71
CA ASN A 215 -11.28 -20.98 13.65
C ASN A 215 -10.75 -20.29 12.37
N GLY A 216 -10.61 -18.97 12.37
CA GLY A 216 -10.20 -18.20 11.19
C GLY A 216 -11.33 -17.95 10.19
N ASN A 217 -12.60 -18.14 10.55
CA ASN A 217 -13.73 -17.77 9.69
C ASN A 217 -14.00 -16.27 9.82
N PHE A 218 -13.97 -15.59 8.68
CA PHE A 218 -14.31 -14.16 8.63
C PHE A 218 -15.79 -13.94 8.45
N THR A 219 -16.32 -13.01 9.23
CA THR A 219 -17.67 -12.46 9.09
C THR A 219 -17.55 -10.95 8.90
N GLU A 220 -18.02 -10.43 7.77
CA GLU A 220 -18.08 -8.98 7.52
C GLU A 220 -18.95 -8.32 8.60
N ALA A 221 -18.55 -7.12 9.04
CA ALA A 221 -19.36 -6.32 9.94
C ALA A 221 -20.69 -5.93 9.29
N LEU A 222 -21.71 -5.73 10.11
CA LEU A 222 -22.99 -5.15 9.70
C LEU A 222 -22.95 -3.63 9.84
N PRO A 223 -23.66 -2.89 8.97
CA PRO A 223 -23.89 -1.46 9.15
C PRO A 223 -24.33 -1.10 10.56
N GLY A 224 -23.70 -0.09 11.14
CA GLY A 224 -23.98 0.40 12.50
C GLY A 224 -23.34 -0.40 13.63
N GLN A 225 -22.50 -1.41 13.36
CA GLN A 225 -21.77 -2.15 14.40
C GLN A 225 -20.54 -1.41 14.94
N GLY A 226 -20.35 -0.13 14.63
CA GLY A 226 -19.21 0.65 15.13
C GLY A 226 -17.90 0.35 14.40
N LEU A 227 -17.94 -0.24 13.21
CA LEU A 227 -16.79 -0.41 12.34
C LEU A 227 -17.21 -0.02 10.92
N SER A 228 -16.65 1.06 10.38
CA SER A 228 -17.11 1.63 9.12
C SER A 228 -15.99 2.30 8.34
N PHE A 229 -15.97 2.18 7.01
CA PHE A 229 -15.25 3.11 6.14
C PHE A 229 -15.96 4.47 6.12
N CYS A 230 -15.17 5.54 6.01
CA CYS A 230 -15.67 6.91 6.06
C CYS A 230 -14.83 7.87 5.22
N LEU A 231 -15.29 9.11 5.10
CA LEU A 231 -14.48 10.25 4.66
C LEU A 231 -13.57 10.72 5.82
N ARG A 232 -12.58 11.58 5.53
CA ARG A 232 -11.66 12.13 6.54
C ARG A 232 -12.36 12.79 7.71
N ASN A 233 -13.53 13.40 7.47
CA ASN A 233 -14.33 14.07 8.50
C ASN A 233 -15.22 13.12 9.33
N GLY A 234 -15.09 11.80 9.16
CA GLY A 234 -15.88 10.79 9.86
C GLY A 234 -17.24 10.49 9.25
N SER A 235 -17.60 11.12 8.12
CA SER A 235 -18.86 10.81 7.43
C SER A 235 -18.80 9.38 6.87
N LYS A 236 -19.59 8.48 7.44
CA LYS A 236 -19.64 7.06 7.07
C LYS A 236 -20.27 6.88 5.70
N PHE A 237 -19.73 5.94 4.92
CA PHE A 237 -20.35 5.52 3.68
C PHE A 237 -21.60 4.66 3.93
N SER A 238 -22.35 4.34 2.88
CA SER A 238 -23.58 3.55 2.97
C SER A 238 -23.49 2.28 2.13
N ASN A 239 -23.79 1.11 2.72
CA ASN A 239 -23.94 -0.12 1.94
C ASN A 239 -25.15 -0.06 0.97
N THR A 240 -26.17 0.75 1.26
CA THR A 240 -27.36 0.88 0.38
C THR A 240 -27.17 1.89 -0.74
N ALA A 241 -26.28 2.87 -0.55
CA ALA A 241 -25.91 3.87 -1.54
C ALA A 241 -24.38 4.08 -1.50
N PRO A 242 -23.61 3.11 -2.03
CA PRO A 242 -22.15 3.18 -1.98
C PRO A 242 -21.61 4.42 -2.69
N THR A 243 -20.53 4.99 -2.16
CA THR A 243 -19.91 6.21 -2.67
C THR A 243 -18.78 5.88 -3.65
N PRO A 244 -18.83 6.34 -4.90
CA PRO A 244 -17.73 6.16 -5.84
C PRO A 244 -16.56 7.09 -5.48
N SER A 245 -15.30 6.65 -5.71
CA SER A 245 -14.09 7.46 -5.44
C SER A 245 -14.11 8.82 -6.13
N SER A 246 -14.74 8.93 -7.31
CA SER A 246 -14.92 10.20 -8.02
C SER A 246 -15.68 11.29 -7.24
N MET A 247 -16.37 10.94 -6.15
CA MET A 247 -17.07 11.87 -5.26
C MET A 247 -16.28 12.23 -4.00
N ALA A 248 -15.18 11.53 -3.71
CA ALA A 248 -14.31 11.81 -2.57
C ALA A 248 -13.17 12.76 -2.97
N ASN A 249 -12.59 13.48 -2.01
CA ASN A 249 -11.38 14.24 -2.31
C ASN A 249 -10.19 13.28 -2.47
N GLN A 250 -9.23 13.68 -3.30
CA GLN A 250 -7.96 12.96 -3.41
C GLN A 250 -7.31 12.83 -2.01
N GLY A 251 -6.91 11.62 -1.68
CA GLY A 251 -6.33 11.19 -0.41
C GLY A 251 -7.34 10.59 0.57
N GLU A 252 -8.65 10.63 0.28
CA GLU A 252 -9.71 10.09 1.15
C GLU A 252 -10.21 8.70 0.73
N LEU A 253 -10.32 8.44 -0.57
CA LEU A 253 -10.75 7.16 -1.13
C LEU A 253 -10.09 6.97 -2.50
N ASP A 254 -8.88 6.41 -2.49
CA ASP A 254 -8.01 6.35 -3.65
C ASP A 254 -7.35 4.98 -3.81
N SER A 255 -7.15 4.58 -5.06
CA SER A 255 -6.28 3.46 -5.45
C SER A 255 -5.49 3.87 -6.69
N LEU A 256 -4.26 4.35 -6.48
CA LEU A 256 -3.47 5.07 -7.48
C LEU A 256 -2.23 4.26 -7.87
N MET A 257 -2.01 4.06 -9.16
CA MET A 257 -0.71 3.58 -9.65
C MET A 257 0.38 4.64 -9.43
N ALA A 258 1.65 4.33 -9.68
CA ALA A 258 2.75 5.26 -9.49
C ALA A 258 2.65 6.52 -10.38
N HIS A 259 3.07 7.68 -9.84
CA HIS A 259 3.01 8.95 -10.59
C HIS A 259 4.01 9.02 -11.71
N GLY A 260 5.23 8.53 -11.46
CA GLY A 260 6.27 8.43 -12.47
C GLY A 260 5.84 7.66 -13.73
N LEU A 261 4.78 6.84 -13.65
CA LEU A 261 4.22 6.13 -14.80
C LEU A 261 3.01 6.85 -15.43
N PHE A 262 2.13 7.43 -14.61
CA PHE A 262 0.88 8.04 -15.08
C PHE A 262 0.52 9.30 -14.30
N GLY A 263 0.07 10.34 -15.00
CA GLY A 263 -0.51 11.56 -14.44
C GLY A 263 0.22 12.84 -14.81
N ALA A 264 -0.51 13.95 -14.73
CA ALA A 264 0.04 15.28 -14.90
C ALA A 264 0.89 15.70 -13.69
N PRO A 265 1.88 16.59 -13.89
CA PRO A 265 2.61 17.20 -12.78
C PRO A 265 1.65 17.81 -11.75
N ASP A 266 1.96 17.60 -10.48
CA ASP A 266 1.23 18.16 -9.36
C ASP A 266 2.19 18.77 -8.32
N LYS A 267 1.65 19.22 -7.19
CA LYS A 267 2.45 19.87 -6.13
C LYS A 267 3.52 18.95 -5.51
N HIS A 268 3.37 17.64 -5.63
CA HIS A 268 4.22 16.60 -5.05
C HIS A 268 5.07 15.88 -6.11
N HIS A 269 4.69 15.97 -7.39
CA HIS A 269 5.40 15.38 -8.52
C HIS A 269 5.57 16.42 -9.61
N THR A 270 6.77 16.98 -9.72
CA THR A 270 7.05 18.05 -10.68
C THR A 270 7.23 17.56 -12.12
N SER A 271 7.49 16.26 -12.30
CA SER A 271 7.55 15.58 -13.59
C SER A 271 6.22 14.90 -13.93
N SER A 272 5.96 14.71 -15.22
CA SER A 272 4.78 13.99 -15.70
C SER A 272 5.02 12.48 -15.76
N GLY A 273 3.95 11.69 -15.71
CA GLY A 273 4.01 10.24 -15.90
C GLY A 273 4.58 9.83 -17.26
N TYR A 274 5.38 8.77 -17.26
CA TYR A 274 6.09 8.27 -18.44
C TYR A 274 5.16 7.74 -19.54
N PHE A 275 4.16 6.91 -19.21
CA PHE A 275 3.25 6.33 -20.21
C PHE A 275 2.11 7.26 -20.59
N ASN A 276 1.58 8.01 -19.62
CA ASN A 276 0.56 9.03 -19.85
C ASN A 276 0.81 10.27 -18.98
N PRO A 277 1.19 11.42 -19.57
CA PRO A 277 1.51 12.63 -18.81
C PRO A 277 0.28 13.47 -18.44
N TYR A 278 -0.95 13.00 -18.72
CA TYR A 278 -2.17 13.78 -18.52
C TYR A 278 -3.14 13.13 -17.53
N VAL A 279 -3.28 11.81 -17.60
CA VAL A 279 -4.27 11.04 -16.86
C VAL A 279 -3.59 10.08 -15.90
N ARG A 280 -3.99 10.13 -14.63
CA ARG A 280 -3.52 9.19 -13.62
C ARG A 280 -4.21 7.84 -13.79
N ALA A 281 -3.42 6.76 -13.88
CA ALA A 281 -3.95 5.41 -13.77
C ALA A 281 -4.38 5.09 -12.33
N THR A 282 -5.57 4.52 -12.21
CA THR A 282 -6.25 4.29 -10.93
C THR A 282 -7.28 3.17 -11.05
N PHE A 283 -7.52 2.44 -9.95
CA PHE A 283 -8.77 1.70 -9.83
C PHE A 283 -9.89 2.65 -9.37
N GLY A 284 -11.01 2.64 -10.09
CA GLY A 284 -12.23 3.24 -9.55
C GLY A 284 -12.66 2.46 -8.31
N LEU A 285 -13.09 3.12 -7.24
CA LEU A 285 -13.56 2.47 -6.02
C LEU A 285 -15.03 2.75 -5.78
N LEU A 286 -15.73 1.81 -5.16
CA LEU A 286 -17.09 1.94 -4.67
C LEU A 286 -17.10 1.57 -3.18
N ALA A 287 -17.26 2.56 -2.32
CA ALA A 287 -17.18 2.40 -0.88
C ALA A 287 -18.58 2.31 -0.25
N GLY A 288 -18.87 1.17 0.36
CA GLY A 288 -19.92 0.99 1.35
C GLY A 288 -19.39 1.26 2.76
N GLU A 289 -20.28 1.12 3.74
CA GLU A 289 -19.92 1.23 5.15
C GLU A 289 -18.90 0.16 5.58
N THR A 290 -19.02 -1.08 5.13
CA THR A 290 -18.19 -2.19 5.64
C THR A 290 -17.32 -2.84 4.56
N ARG A 291 -17.42 -2.36 3.32
CA ARG A 291 -16.66 -2.87 2.17
C ARG A 291 -16.32 -1.78 1.18
N ILE A 292 -15.16 -1.88 0.55
CA ILE A 292 -14.75 -1.12 -0.63
C ILE A 292 -14.48 -2.13 -1.74
N GLU A 293 -15.04 -1.88 -2.92
CA GLU A 293 -14.82 -2.73 -4.09
C GLU A 293 -14.22 -1.90 -5.21
N THR A 294 -13.26 -2.46 -5.92
CA THR A 294 -12.80 -1.89 -7.19
C THR A 294 -13.89 -2.02 -8.25
N THR A 295 -13.98 -1.04 -9.14
CA THR A 295 -14.95 -0.95 -10.25
C THR A 295 -14.27 -1.06 -11.61
N GLY A 296 -13.01 -1.48 -11.63
CA GLY A 296 -12.17 -1.62 -12.81
C GLY A 296 -11.00 -0.64 -12.82
N LEU A 297 -9.96 -1.03 -13.58
CA LEU A 297 -8.76 -0.25 -13.79
C LEU A 297 -8.98 0.80 -14.88
N SER A 298 -8.35 1.97 -14.73
CA SER A 298 -8.41 3.06 -15.70
C SER A 298 -8.01 2.62 -17.11
N GLN A 299 -8.73 3.14 -18.12
CA GLN A 299 -8.51 2.80 -19.52
C GLN A 299 -7.07 3.08 -20.00
N VAL A 300 -6.44 4.15 -19.50
CA VAL A 300 -5.06 4.52 -19.88
C VAL A 300 -4.00 3.47 -19.51
N HIS A 301 -4.26 2.65 -18.50
CA HIS A 301 -3.43 1.47 -18.22
C HIS A 301 -3.86 0.30 -19.09
N ARG A 302 -5.18 0.05 -19.18
CA ARG A 302 -5.73 -1.11 -19.92
C ARG A 302 -5.41 -1.09 -21.41
N ASP A 303 -5.33 0.08 -22.02
CA ASP A 303 -4.94 0.26 -23.42
C ASP A 303 -3.49 -0.14 -23.71
N LEU A 304 -2.62 -0.05 -22.70
CA LEU A 304 -1.20 -0.39 -22.81
C LEU A 304 -0.91 -1.81 -22.36
N PHE A 305 -1.46 -2.18 -21.21
CA PHE A 305 -1.04 -3.38 -20.50
C PHE A 305 -2.18 -4.36 -20.28
N GLY A 306 -3.44 -4.00 -20.54
CA GLY A 306 -4.59 -4.81 -20.14
C GLY A 306 -4.91 -4.71 -18.65
N GLU A 307 -5.42 -5.79 -18.07
CA GLU A 307 -5.71 -5.86 -16.62
C GLU A 307 -4.42 -5.80 -15.77
N TRP A 308 -4.59 -5.61 -14.45
CA TRP A 308 -3.49 -5.30 -13.56
C TRP A 308 -2.43 -6.40 -13.51
N LEU A 309 -1.20 -6.03 -13.88
CA LEU A 309 -0.07 -6.94 -14.04
C LEU A 309 0.38 -7.58 -12.71
N PRO A 310 0.73 -8.88 -12.70
CA PRO A 310 1.41 -9.51 -11.57
C PRO A 310 2.92 -9.24 -11.61
N ALA A 311 3.56 -9.22 -10.44
CA ALA A 311 4.96 -8.85 -10.24
C ALA A 311 5.99 -9.69 -11.03
N ASP A 312 5.62 -10.86 -11.52
CA ASP A 312 6.45 -11.75 -12.35
C ASP A 312 6.24 -11.57 -13.86
N GLN A 313 5.36 -10.64 -14.27
CA GLN A 313 5.09 -10.28 -15.67
C GLN A 313 5.34 -8.79 -15.92
N MET A 314 6.22 -8.18 -15.13
CA MET A 314 6.55 -6.76 -15.27
C MET A 314 7.16 -6.44 -16.63
N LYS A 315 6.96 -5.19 -17.05
CA LYS A 315 7.62 -4.67 -18.24
C LYS A 315 9.02 -4.21 -17.90
N GLY A 316 9.96 -4.51 -18.78
CA GLY A 316 11.32 -3.98 -18.68
C GLY A 316 11.34 -2.48 -18.92
N GLY A 317 12.13 -1.79 -18.11
CA GLY A 317 12.46 -0.39 -18.22
C GLY A 317 13.96 -0.18 -18.40
N TYR A 318 14.35 0.82 -19.16
CA TYR A 318 15.69 1.40 -19.09
C TYR A 318 15.61 2.68 -18.27
N PHE A 319 16.39 2.71 -17.21
CA PHE A 319 16.42 3.78 -16.23
C PHE A 319 17.70 4.59 -16.36
N PHE A 320 17.57 5.91 -16.27
CA PHE A 320 18.70 6.83 -16.21
C PHE A 320 18.88 7.33 -14.77
N ASP A 321 20.07 7.09 -14.23
CA ASP A 321 20.51 7.55 -12.91
C ASP A 321 20.88 9.05 -12.99
N MET A 322 20.07 9.88 -12.33
CA MET A 322 20.19 11.34 -12.41
C MET A 322 21.22 11.91 -11.43
N ASP A 323 21.60 11.19 -10.38
CA ASP A 323 22.45 11.70 -9.31
C ASP A 323 23.70 10.83 -9.05
N GLY A 324 23.87 9.76 -9.83
CA GLY A 324 24.96 8.80 -9.68
C GLY A 324 24.74 7.84 -8.51
N ILE A 325 23.51 7.79 -7.98
CA ILE A 325 23.09 6.90 -6.92
C ILE A 325 21.97 6.03 -7.49
N VAL A 326 22.36 4.87 -8.03
CA VAL A 326 21.48 3.82 -8.59
C VAL A 326 20.17 3.52 -7.82
N TYR A 327 20.12 3.80 -6.52
CA TYR A 327 18.95 3.53 -5.66
C TYR A 327 17.99 4.71 -5.49
N THR A 328 18.33 5.91 -5.97
CA THR A 328 17.52 7.11 -5.81
C THR A 328 17.18 7.71 -7.16
N ASP A 329 15.91 8.11 -7.30
CA ASP A 329 15.45 9.02 -8.34
C ASP A 329 15.91 8.69 -9.77
N ASN A 330 15.77 7.43 -10.18
CA ASN A 330 15.99 7.05 -11.57
C ASN A 330 14.84 7.50 -12.47
N ALA A 331 15.16 8.06 -13.64
CA ALA A 331 14.17 8.40 -14.66
C ALA A 331 13.92 7.21 -15.59
N LEU A 332 12.67 6.75 -15.72
CA LEU A 332 12.31 5.76 -16.74
C LEU A 332 12.41 6.38 -18.14
N MET A 333 13.30 5.88 -18.99
CA MET A 333 13.63 6.47 -20.30
C MET A 333 13.10 5.67 -21.48
N ALA A 334 13.09 4.34 -21.37
CA ALA A 334 12.51 3.45 -22.37
C ALA A 334 11.82 2.26 -21.70
N SER A 335 10.90 1.62 -22.41
CA SER A 335 10.23 0.38 -21.98
C SER A 335 10.29 -0.68 -23.08
N CYS A 336 10.41 -1.95 -22.69
CA CYS A 336 10.35 -3.07 -23.62
C CYS A 336 8.89 -3.35 -24.02
N GLU A 337 8.60 -3.46 -25.32
CA GLU A 337 7.26 -3.85 -25.80
C GLU A 337 6.96 -5.33 -25.52
N GLY A 338 8.00 -6.17 -25.43
CA GLY A 338 7.91 -7.61 -25.28
C GLY A 338 7.93 -8.15 -23.85
N VAL A 339 8.21 -9.44 -23.74
CA VAL A 339 8.61 -10.08 -22.48
C VAL A 339 10.00 -9.60 -22.11
N PHE A 340 10.21 -9.33 -20.82
CA PHE A 340 11.49 -8.87 -20.30
C PHE A 340 12.14 -9.94 -19.41
N ASP A 341 13.44 -10.13 -19.59
CA ASP A 341 14.32 -10.95 -18.76
C ASP A 341 15.41 -10.03 -18.21
N GLU A 342 15.24 -9.63 -16.94
CA GLU A 342 16.15 -8.73 -16.24
C GLU A 342 17.57 -9.31 -16.15
N ALA A 343 17.71 -10.61 -15.88
CA ALA A 343 19.00 -11.26 -15.75
C ALA A 343 19.77 -11.26 -17.08
N ALA A 344 19.07 -11.50 -18.18
CA ALA A 344 19.65 -11.37 -19.52
C ALA A 344 20.01 -9.91 -19.85
N ALA A 345 19.18 -8.94 -19.47
CA ALA A 345 19.44 -7.52 -19.71
C ALA A 345 20.69 -7.03 -18.94
N LEU A 346 20.82 -7.41 -17.67
CA LEU A 346 21.98 -7.08 -16.82
C LEU A 346 23.28 -7.75 -17.29
N ALA A 347 23.20 -8.81 -18.10
CA ALA A 347 24.40 -9.43 -18.69
C ALA A 347 25.07 -8.56 -19.77
N GLY A 348 24.46 -7.42 -20.15
CA GLY A 348 25.14 -6.29 -20.80
C GLY A 348 25.28 -6.35 -22.32
N ALA A 349 24.59 -7.25 -23.02
CA ALA A 349 24.53 -7.20 -24.48
C ALA A 349 23.44 -6.22 -24.96
N PRO A 350 23.63 -5.50 -26.09
CA PRO A 350 22.61 -4.61 -26.63
C PRO A 350 21.30 -5.36 -26.90
N ASN A 351 20.18 -4.80 -26.46
CA ASN A 351 18.84 -5.42 -26.53
C ASN A 351 18.70 -6.76 -25.79
N ALA A 352 19.65 -7.14 -24.94
CA ALA A 352 19.51 -8.34 -24.14
C ALA A 352 18.31 -8.21 -23.19
N GLY A 353 17.61 -9.32 -22.99
CA GLY A 353 16.45 -9.39 -22.11
C GLY A 353 15.15 -8.82 -22.66
N CYS A 354 15.13 -8.05 -23.76
CA CYS A 354 13.87 -7.59 -24.36
C CYS A 354 13.47 -8.44 -25.58
N ASP A 355 12.39 -9.22 -25.46
CA ASP A 355 11.79 -9.94 -26.60
C ASP A 355 10.89 -9.02 -27.43
N GLY A 356 11.48 -7.97 -27.97
CA GLY A 356 10.75 -6.94 -28.69
C GLY A 356 11.64 -5.74 -29.02
N THR A 357 11.00 -4.58 -29.15
CA THR A 357 11.69 -3.31 -29.37
C THR A 357 11.66 -2.50 -28.09
N TRP A 358 12.80 -1.91 -27.73
CA TRP A 358 12.82 -0.83 -26.73
C TRP A 358 12.20 0.40 -27.34
N VAL A 359 11.22 0.98 -26.65
CA VAL A 359 10.55 2.19 -27.12
C VAL A 359 10.50 3.25 -26.04
N THR A 360 10.55 4.52 -26.45
CA THR A 360 10.35 5.65 -25.55
C THR A 360 9.05 6.38 -25.80
N TYR A 361 8.36 6.75 -24.71
CA TYR A 361 7.20 7.63 -24.71
C TYR A 361 7.60 9.11 -24.47
N ARG A 362 8.89 9.40 -24.42
CA ARG A 362 9.44 10.75 -24.33
C ARG A 362 9.57 11.42 -25.70
N GLU A 363 9.77 12.73 -25.69
CA GLU A 363 10.03 13.51 -26.91
C GLU A 363 11.32 13.07 -27.62
N SER A 364 12.32 12.63 -26.86
CA SER A 364 13.58 12.06 -27.34
C SER A 364 14.19 11.13 -26.29
N VAL A 365 15.26 10.43 -26.68
CA VAL A 365 16.12 9.62 -25.80
C VAL A 365 17.32 10.40 -25.26
N ASP A 366 17.51 11.64 -25.73
CA ASP A 366 18.69 12.44 -25.47
C ASP A 366 18.56 13.19 -24.14
N VAL A 367 19.29 12.73 -23.13
CA VAL A 367 19.42 13.41 -21.85
C VAL A 367 20.50 14.49 -21.94
N VAL A 368 20.23 15.69 -21.39
CA VAL A 368 21.16 16.83 -21.48
C VAL A 368 21.81 17.09 -20.13
N ASP A 369 23.14 17.00 -20.07
CA ASP A 369 23.93 17.46 -18.94
C ASP A 369 23.88 19.00 -18.88
N ASN A 370 23.40 19.54 -17.76
CA ASN A 370 23.31 21.00 -17.57
C ASN A 370 24.66 21.60 -17.14
N GLY A 371 25.67 20.79 -16.84
CA GLY A 371 27.01 21.19 -16.43
C GLY A 371 27.10 21.64 -14.96
N ASP A 372 26.02 21.49 -14.20
CA ASP A 372 25.91 21.81 -12.77
C ASP A 372 25.64 20.58 -11.89
N GLY A 373 25.80 19.37 -12.45
CA GLY A 373 25.47 18.12 -11.80
C GLY A 373 23.98 17.76 -11.85
N THR A 374 23.17 18.51 -12.60
CA THR A 374 21.78 18.17 -12.89
C THR A 374 21.60 17.78 -14.36
N TRP A 375 20.50 17.06 -14.62
CA TRP A 375 20.16 16.60 -15.96
C TRP A 375 18.79 17.12 -16.38
N THR A 376 18.70 17.53 -17.64
CA THR A 376 17.41 17.80 -18.27
C THR A 376 16.91 16.53 -18.95
N ILE A 377 15.84 15.96 -18.39
CA ILE A 377 15.17 14.78 -18.94
C ILE A 377 14.11 15.21 -19.96
N PRO A 378 14.10 14.65 -21.19
CA PRO A 378 13.04 14.90 -22.16
C PRO A 378 11.64 14.60 -21.58
N PRO A 379 10.65 15.48 -21.78
CA PRO A 379 9.32 15.26 -21.22
C PRO A 379 8.63 14.05 -21.88
N SER A 380 7.70 13.44 -21.17
CA SER A 380 6.81 12.44 -21.77
C SER A 380 5.74 13.12 -22.62
N VAL A 381 5.49 12.57 -23.81
CA VAL A 381 4.34 12.94 -24.65
C VAL A 381 3.16 11.98 -24.48
N GLY A 382 3.42 10.80 -23.92
CA GLY A 382 2.46 9.72 -23.74
C GLY A 382 1.88 9.13 -25.03
N THR A 383 1.07 8.09 -24.87
CA THR A 383 0.38 7.38 -25.96
C THR A 383 -0.66 8.22 -26.70
N ASP A 384 -1.30 9.16 -26.00
CA ASP A 384 -2.43 9.92 -26.54
C ASP A 384 -2.04 10.88 -27.67
N ILE A 385 -0.78 11.31 -27.71
CA ILE A 385 -0.28 12.31 -28.65
C ILE A 385 0.49 11.68 -29.81
N ARG A 386 1.29 10.63 -29.54
CA ARG A 386 2.16 10.02 -30.55
C ARG A 386 2.44 8.56 -30.22
N GLN A 387 2.61 7.76 -31.26
CA GLN A 387 3.18 6.42 -31.15
C GLN A 387 4.58 6.48 -30.52
N PRO A 388 4.99 5.49 -29.71
CA PRO A 388 6.30 5.52 -29.06
C PRO A 388 7.44 5.46 -30.10
N ILE A 389 8.62 5.97 -29.75
CA ILE A 389 9.81 5.98 -30.63
C ILE A 389 10.62 4.72 -30.37
N PRO A 390 10.92 3.90 -31.38
CA PRO A 390 11.93 2.86 -31.26
C PRO A 390 13.30 3.44 -30.89
N VAL A 391 13.90 2.92 -29.83
CA VAL A 391 15.29 3.21 -29.47
C VAL A 391 16.20 2.43 -30.40
N ASP A 392 17.12 3.11 -31.09
CA ASP A 392 17.99 2.44 -32.04
C ASP A 392 19.11 1.63 -31.35
N ALA A 393 19.70 0.70 -32.11
CA ALA A 393 20.72 -0.20 -31.58
C ALA A 393 21.99 0.52 -31.11
N ALA A 394 22.34 1.66 -31.71
CA ALA A 394 23.52 2.42 -31.32
C ALA A 394 23.31 3.14 -29.98
N THR A 395 22.11 3.67 -29.74
CA THR A 395 21.70 4.21 -28.44
C THR A 395 21.69 3.12 -27.38
N LEU A 396 21.10 1.95 -27.66
CA LEU A 396 21.09 0.83 -26.71
C LEU A 396 22.51 0.32 -26.39
N GLU A 397 23.40 0.26 -27.38
CA GLU A 397 24.81 -0.08 -27.16
C GLU A 397 25.52 0.99 -26.32
N ALA A 398 25.22 2.28 -26.52
CA ALA A 398 25.77 3.35 -25.69
C ALA A 398 25.30 3.24 -24.23
N TRP A 399 24.00 3.04 -24.00
CA TRP A 399 23.42 2.85 -22.66
C TRP A 399 24.01 1.63 -21.96
N ALA A 400 24.12 0.48 -22.63
CA ALA A 400 24.69 -0.72 -22.04
C ALA A 400 26.16 -0.58 -21.61
N ASN A 401 26.89 0.41 -22.15
CA ASN A 401 28.28 0.69 -21.82
C ASN A 401 28.45 1.87 -20.84
N ASP A 402 27.36 2.48 -20.37
CA ASP A 402 27.37 3.64 -19.48
C ASP A 402 26.73 3.28 -18.13
N PRO A 403 27.46 3.36 -17.00
CA PRO A 403 26.94 3.00 -15.69
C PRO A 403 25.77 3.85 -15.20
N LEU A 404 25.48 5.00 -15.84
CA LEU A 404 24.28 5.80 -15.55
C LEU A 404 22.99 5.18 -16.10
N TRP A 405 23.08 4.08 -16.86
CA TRP A 405 21.93 3.43 -17.47
C TRP A 405 21.76 2.01 -16.97
N ILE A 406 20.56 1.69 -16.52
CA ILE A 406 20.28 0.41 -15.87
C ILE A 406 18.98 -0.18 -16.44
N PRO A 407 19.01 -1.37 -17.05
CA PRO A 407 17.80 -2.10 -17.35
C PRO A 407 17.28 -2.78 -16.08
N ALA A 408 15.98 -2.66 -15.80
CA ALA A 408 15.32 -3.30 -14.66
C ALA A 408 13.83 -3.47 -14.91
N ASP A 409 13.15 -4.25 -14.07
CA ASP A 409 11.69 -4.32 -14.07
C ASP A 409 11.05 -3.00 -13.65
N ILE A 410 9.93 -2.63 -14.28
CA ILE A 410 9.06 -1.53 -13.83
C ILE A 410 8.10 -2.09 -12.77
N ASP A 411 8.64 -2.36 -11.57
CA ASP A 411 7.92 -2.98 -10.45
C ASP A 411 6.65 -2.22 -10.01
N ASP A 412 6.61 -0.91 -10.23
CA ASP A 412 5.46 -0.05 -9.95
C ASP A 412 4.19 -0.42 -10.74
N LEU A 413 4.30 -1.17 -11.85
CA LEU A 413 3.12 -1.68 -12.57
C LEU A 413 2.37 -2.77 -11.77
N ALA A 414 3.07 -3.49 -10.88
CA ALA A 414 2.46 -4.50 -10.00
C ALA A 414 1.80 -3.90 -8.76
N ASN A 415 1.89 -2.59 -8.55
CA ASN A 415 1.61 -1.96 -7.26
C ASN A 415 0.62 -0.80 -7.37
N VAL A 416 -0.30 -0.70 -6.40
CA VAL A 416 -1.18 0.45 -6.22
C VAL A 416 -1.10 1.01 -4.83
N ASN A 417 -1.13 2.34 -4.72
CA ASN A 417 -1.21 3.07 -3.47
C ASN A 417 -2.69 3.21 -3.08
N VAL A 418 -3.09 2.57 -1.99
CA VAL A 418 -4.45 2.59 -1.47
C VAL A 418 -4.52 3.55 -0.30
N ASN A 419 -5.50 4.46 -0.33
CA ASN A 419 -5.80 5.35 0.80
C ASN A 419 -7.29 5.28 1.10
N SER A 420 -7.62 5.06 2.36
CA SER A 420 -8.98 5.08 2.88
C SER A 420 -9.00 5.59 4.32
N TYR A 421 -10.19 5.93 4.82
CA TYR A 421 -10.40 6.20 6.23
C TYR A 421 -11.42 5.22 6.80
N MET A 422 -11.28 4.90 8.09
CA MET A 422 -12.24 4.11 8.83
C MET A 422 -12.51 4.70 10.21
N THR A 423 -13.71 4.49 10.72
CA THR A 423 -14.09 4.77 12.11
C THR A 423 -14.10 3.49 12.92
N VAL A 424 -13.55 3.56 14.13
CA VAL A 424 -13.65 2.55 15.18
C VAL A 424 -14.47 3.13 16.32
N GLY A 425 -15.70 2.64 16.44
CA GLY A 425 -16.67 2.98 17.48
C GLY A 425 -16.85 1.84 18.48
N SER A 426 -18.04 1.76 19.08
CA SER A 426 -18.29 0.87 20.23
C SER A 426 -18.11 -0.61 19.91
N ILE A 427 -17.29 -1.26 20.72
CA ILE A 427 -17.05 -2.71 20.66
C ILE A 427 -18.16 -3.54 21.35
N ALA A 428 -19.15 -2.91 21.98
CA ALA A 428 -20.14 -3.61 22.81
C ALA A 428 -20.93 -4.69 22.04
N SER A 429 -21.08 -4.52 20.72
CA SER A 429 -21.80 -5.45 19.85
C SER A 429 -20.89 -6.40 19.07
N TRP A 430 -19.57 -6.30 19.24
CA TRP A 430 -18.61 -7.08 18.47
C TRP A 430 -18.56 -8.52 18.97
N PRO A 431 -18.53 -9.52 18.08
CA PRO A 431 -18.44 -10.93 18.48
C PRO A 431 -17.11 -11.28 19.16
N THR A 432 -16.09 -10.44 19.00
CA THR A 432 -14.73 -10.58 19.54
C THR A 432 -14.54 -9.88 20.88
N ASN A 433 -15.57 -9.20 21.40
CA ASN A 433 -15.49 -8.51 22.69
C ASN A 433 -15.30 -9.53 23.84
N ASP A 434 -14.26 -9.33 24.64
CA ASP A 434 -13.89 -10.22 25.75
C ASP A 434 -14.65 -9.95 27.06
N GLY A 435 -15.49 -8.91 27.10
CA GLY A 435 -16.24 -8.45 28.25
C GLY A 435 -15.44 -7.61 29.25
N ASN A 436 -14.14 -7.40 28.99
CA ASN A 436 -13.22 -6.62 29.83
C ASN A 436 -12.78 -5.31 29.16
N GLY A 437 -13.50 -4.88 28.12
CA GLY A 437 -13.19 -3.66 27.37
C GLY A 437 -12.16 -3.87 26.27
N ASN A 438 -11.87 -5.12 25.86
CA ASN A 438 -11.05 -5.40 24.68
C ASN A 438 -11.86 -6.15 23.63
N ALA A 439 -11.53 -5.93 22.37
CA ALA A 439 -12.04 -6.70 21.25
C ALA A 439 -11.02 -6.73 20.11
N SER A 440 -11.36 -7.40 19.01
CA SER A 440 -10.57 -7.34 17.79
C SER A 440 -11.44 -7.16 16.54
N PHE A 441 -10.90 -6.53 15.51
CA PHE A 441 -11.51 -6.52 14.18
C PHE A 441 -10.47 -6.89 13.13
N THR A 442 -10.92 -7.19 11.93
CA THR A 442 -10.08 -7.60 10.82
C THR A 442 -10.35 -6.71 9.60
N ILE A 443 -9.28 -6.20 9.00
CA ILE A 443 -9.29 -5.67 7.64
C ILE A 443 -8.91 -6.81 6.72
N ARG A 444 -9.83 -7.20 5.84
CA ARG A 444 -9.62 -8.24 4.83
C ARG A 444 -9.42 -7.57 3.48
N ILE A 445 -8.36 -7.92 2.76
CA ILE A 445 -8.23 -7.61 1.33
C ILE A 445 -8.27 -8.89 0.51
N THR A 446 -8.92 -8.88 -0.65
CA THR A 446 -9.04 -10.06 -1.52
C THR A 446 -8.87 -9.62 -2.96
N PRO A 447 -7.89 -10.16 -3.72
CA PRO A 447 -7.78 -9.88 -5.14
C PRO A 447 -9.01 -10.45 -5.85
N THR A 448 -9.56 -9.72 -6.81
CA THR A 448 -10.68 -10.20 -7.62
C THR A 448 -10.17 -10.63 -8.98
N PHE A 449 -10.57 -11.82 -9.41
CA PHE A 449 -10.27 -12.33 -10.73
C PHE A 449 -11.54 -12.70 -11.49
N ASP A 450 -11.64 -12.25 -12.73
CA ASP A 450 -12.69 -12.67 -13.63
C ASP A 450 -12.08 -13.06 -14.98
N ALA A 451 -11.94 -14.36 -15.20
CA ALA A 451 -11.38 -14.94 -16.42
C ALA A 451 -12.14 -14.53 -17.70
N THR A 452 -13.39 -14.04 -17.60
CA THR A 452 -14.18 -13.62 -18.77
C THR A 452 -13.81 -12.22 -19.26
N VAL A 453 -13.24 -11.40 -18.39
CA VAL A 453 -12.81 -10.03 -18.69
C VAL A 453 -11.33 -9.79 -18.45
N ALA A 454 -10.59 -10.76 -17.89
CA ALA A 454 -9.14 -10.73 -17.80
C ALA A 454 -8.55 -10.65 -19.21
N GLN A 455 -8.25 -9.42 -19.65
CA GLN A 455 -7.68 -9.17 -20.96
C GLN A 455 -6.17 -9.41 -20.92
N ALA A 456 -5.68 -10.14 -21.91
CA ALA A 456 -4.26 -10.14 -22.23
C ALA A 456 -3.82 -8.72 -22.62
N GLU A 457 -2.51 -8.51 -22.64
CA GLU A 457 -1.97 -7.25 -23.12
C GLU A 457 -2.43 -6.97 -24.56
N PRO A 458 -2.97 -5.77 -24.86
CA PRO A 458 -3.39 -5.43 -26.21
C PRO A 458 -2.29 -5.68 -27.24
N GLY A 459 -2.59 -6.47 -28.27
CA GLY A 459 -1.62 -6.85 -29.31
C GLY A 459 -0.97 -8.22 -29.12
N THR A 460 -1.26 -8.93 -28.02
CA THR A 460 -0.85 -10.33 -27.80
C THR A 460 -2.01 -11.28 -28.11
N THR A 461 -1.73 -12.48 -28.63
CA THR A 461 -2.76 -13.36 -29.24
C THR A 461 -3.43 -14.35 -28.30
N ASP A 462 -2.93 -14.61 -27.09
CA ASP A 462 -3.55 -15.58 -26.15
C ASP A 462 -3.26 -15.25 -24.67
N PRO A 463 -4.27 -15.22 -23.77
CA PRO A 463 -4.07 -15.13 -22.32
C PRO A 463 -3.18 -16.25 -21.73
N GLN A 464 -3.11 -17.42 -22.38
CA GLN A 464 -2.29 -18.54 -21.91
C GLN A 464 -0.78 -18.37 -22.13
N ASP A 465 -0.36 -17.42 -22.97
CA ASP A 465 1.07 -17.16 -23.24
C ASP A 465 1.78 -16.52 -22.03
N PHE A 466 1.03 -16.18 -20.97
CA PHE A 466 1.53 -15.53 -19.76
C PHE A 466 1.30 -16.33 -18.48
N VAL A 467 0.79 -17.57 -18.58
CA VAL A 467 0.65 -18.45 -17.41
C VAL A 467 2.02 -19.02 -17.05
N VAL A 468 2.77 -18.29 -16.22
CA VAL A 468 3.90 -18.90 -15.50
C VAL A 468 3.31 -19.65 -14.32
N SER A 469 3.19 -20.98 -14.46
CA SER A 469 2.87 -21.83 -13.33
C SER A 469 3.99 -21.70 -12.29
N ILE A 470 3.76 -20.91 -11.25
CA ILE A 470 4.64 -20.91 -10.07
C ILE A 470 4.45 -22.28 -9.43
N THR A 471 5.33 -23.23 -9.74
CA THR A 471 5.43 -24.43 -8.91
C THR A 471 6.01 -23.94 -7.60
N ALA A 472 5.15 -23.68 -6.62
CA ALA A 472 5.59 -23.39 -5.27
C ALA A 472 6.64 -24.43 -4.86
N PRO A 473 7.79 -24.03 -4.28
CA PRO A 473 8.83 -24.98 -3.92
C PRO A 473 8.24 -26.03 -2.95
N THR A 474 8.05 -27.26 -3.42
CA THR A 474 7.50 -28.36 -2.61
C THR A 474 8.55 -28.99 -1.69
N THR A 475 9.78 -28.49 -1.72
CA THR A 475 10.92 -29.06 -0.99
C THR A 475 11.87 -27.95 -0.58
N VAL A 476 11.91 -27.67 0.72
CA VAL A 476 13.05 -27.03 1.36
C VAL A 476 14.06 -28.14 1.60
N THR A 477 15.18 -28.11 0.88
CA THR A 477 16.31 -28.97 1.20
C THR A 477 16.95 -28.41 2.48
N PRO A 478 17.22 -29.23 3.52
CA PRO A 478 17.61 -28.77 4.85
C PRO A 478 18.86 -27.88 4.89
#